data_AF-A0AAE5T058-F1
#
_entry.id   AF-A0AAE5T058-F1
#
_cell.length_a   1.000
_cell.length_b   1.000
_cell.length_c   1.000
_cell.angle_alpha   90.00
_cell.angle_beta   90.00
_cell.angle_gamma   90.00
#
_symmetry.space_group_name_H-M   'P 1'
#
loop_
_entity.id
_entity.type
_entity.pdbx_description
1 polymer ?
#
loop_
_entity_poly.entity_id
_entity_poly.type
_entity_poly.pdbx_seq_one_letter_code
_entity_poly.pdbx_strand_id
1 'polypeptide(L)'
;MELNKYQSLKQPTDYNKHLLSLVSVVGQLVDNDDNDTVTMLLGDALEHITCMASLNNVTLDTVAGLNVNTYQPDLHKVINKGDAVTFNKDKYIVHDIIGNQVLIANQTKDIVVDIKDIGR
;
A
#
# COMPACT_ATOMS: atom_id res chain seq x y z
N MET A 1 20.39 32.72 5.28
CA MET A 1 19.77 31.44 5.69
C MET A 1 18.32 31.76 6.02
N GLU A 2 17.45 31.74 5.01
CA GLU A 2 16.02 32.01 5.22
C GLU A 2 15.35 30.69 5.58
N LEU A 3 14.82 30.59 6.80
CA LEU A 3 13.99 29.48 7.22
C LEU A 3 12.76 29.38 6.32
N ASN A 4 12.49 28.16 5.88
CA ASN A 4 11.31 27.68 5.16
C ASN A 4 10.02 28.47 5.46
N LYS A 5 9.68 29.43 4.60
CA LYS A 5 8.38 30.12 4.58
C LYS A 5 7.18 29.21 4.26
N TYR A 6 7.43 27.95 3.95
CA TYR A 6 6.39 26.95 3.64
C TYR A 6 6.09 25.97 4.78
N GLN A 7 6.72 26.12 5.96
CA GLN A 7 6.36 25.34 7.17
C GLN A 7 5.22 25.99 7.97
N SER A 8 4.29 26.67 7.30
CA SER A 8 3.08 27.19 7.94
C SER A 8 2.02 26.09 8.02
N LEU A 9 2.07 25.33 9.11
CA LEU A 9 0.91 24.90 9.91
C LEU A 9 -0.37 24.52 9.12
N LYS A 10 -0.40 23.34 8.49
CA LYS A 10 -1.67 22.63 8.31
C LYS A 10 -2.09 22.09 9.68
N GLN A 11 -3.20 22.62 10.18
CA GLN A 11 -3.62 22.51 11.57
C GLN A 11 -4.21 21.13 11.91
N PRO A 12 -4.26 20.74 13.20
CA PRO A 12 -4.97 19.56 13.69
C PRO A 12 -6.46 19.49 13.31
N THR A 13 -7.06 20.62 12.93
CA THR A 13 -8.47 20.75 12.52
C THR A 13 -8.79 20.00 11.23
N ASP A 14 -7.88 19.95 10.26
CA ASP A 14 -8.10 19.22 9.01
C ASP A 14 -8.07 17.71 9.25
N TYR A 15 -7.13 17.23 10.07
CA TYR A 15 -7.01 15.81 10.39
C TYR A 15 -8.24 15.28 11.12
N ASN A 16 -8.67 15.96 12.20
CA ASN A 16 -9.84 15.54 12.97
C ASN A 16 -11.13 15.58 12.13
N LYS A 17 -11.24 16.54 11.20
CA LYS A 17 -12.37 16.62 10.27
C LYS A 17 -12.38 15.44 9.30
N HIS A 18 -11.24 15.10 8.70
CA HIS A 18 -11.14 13.93 7.82
C HIS A 18 -11.39 12.62 8.57
N LEU A 19 -10.92 12.51 9.82
CA LEU A 19 -11.19 11.35 10.66
C LEU A 19 -12.68 11.18 10.99
N LEU A 20 -13.34 12.25 11.43
CA LEU A 20 -14.77 12.23 11.72
C LEU A 20 -15.61 11.91 10.47
N SER A 21 -15.23 12.49 9.33
CA SER A 21 -15.92 12.24 8.06
C SER A 21 -15.72 10.79 7.60
N LEU A 22 -14.51 10.24 7.73
CA LEU A 22 -14.25 8.83 7.46
C LEU A 22 -15.11 7.91 8.33
N VAL A 23 -15.24 8.19 9.63
CA VAL A 23 -16.10 7.39 10.54
C VAL A 23 -17.56 7.44 10.08
N SER A 24 -18.04 8.60 9.62
CA SER A 24 -19.40 8.74 9.09
C SER A 24 -19.60 7.91 7.81
N VAL A 25 -18.67 7.99 6.86
CA VAL A 25 -18.73 7.23 5.60
C VAL A 25 -18.67 5.73 5.86
N VAL A 26 -17.77 5.28 6.75
CA VAL A 26 -17.68 3.87 7.15
C VAL A 26 -18.96 3.41 7.85
N GLY A 27 -19.60 4.25 8.66
CA GLY A 27 -20.90 3.96 9.25
C GLY A 27 -21.98 3.76 8.18
N GLN A 28 -22.00 4.59 7.15
CA GLN A 28 -22.94 4.44 6.03
C GLN A 28 -22.69 3.15 5.25
N LEU A 29 -21.44 2.71 5.09
CA LEU A 29 -21.13 1.44 4.41
C LEU A 29 -21.74 0.22 5.09
N VAL A 30 -22.03 0.26 6.40
CA VAL A 30 -22.61 -0.88 7.13
C VAL A 30 -24.04 -1.18 6.70
N ASP A 31 -24.80 -0.16 6.31
CA ASP A 31 -26.25 -0.26 6.06
C ASP A 31 -26.60 -0.22 4.56
N ASN A 32 -25.61 -0.26 3.67
CA ASN A 32 -25.80 -0.13 2.22
C ASN A 32 -25.34 -1.38 1.47
N ASP A 33 -26.28 -2.02 0.76
CA ASP A 33 -26.03 -3.18 -0.10
C ASP A 33 -26.09 -2.83 -1.61
N ASP A 34 -26.40 -1.58 -1.94
CA ASP A 34 -26.45 -1.10 -3.31
C ASP A 34 -25.03 -0.84 -3.86
N ASN A 35 -24.65 -1.53 -4.94
CA ASN A 35 -23.28 -1.50 -5.47
C ASN A 35 -22.83 -0.10 -5.89
N ASP A 36 -23.72 0.72 -6.46
CA ASP A 36 -23.38 2.07 -6.91
C ASP A 36 -23.13 2.99 -5.70
N THR A 37 -23.99 2.90 -4.70
CA THR A 37 -23.84 3.62 -3.43
C THR A 37 -22.60 3.18 -2.67
N VAL A 38 -22.34 1.86 -2.58
CA VAL A 38 -21.12 1.31 -1.98
C VAL A 38 -19.87 1.80 -2.70
N THR A 39 -19.87 1.82 -4.04
CA THR A 39 -18.74 2.32 -4.83
C THR A 39 -18.45 3.78 -4.54
N MET A 40 -19.49 4.62 -4.45
CA MET A 40 -19.35 6.04 -4.12
C MET A 40 -18.80 6.23 -2.70
N LEU A 41 -19.34 5.51 -1.71
CA LEU A 41 -18.91 5.58 -0.31
C LEU A 41 -17.47 5.10 -0.13
N LEU A 42 -17.06 4.04 -0.83
CA LEU A 42 -15.66 3.58 -0.82
C LEU A 42 -14.73 4.63 -1.44
N GLY A 43 -15.16 5.33 -2.49
CA GLY A 43 -14.41 6.45 -3.08
C GLY A 43 -14.21 7.60 -2.09
N ASP A 44 -15.26 7.97 -1.36
CA ASP A 44 -15.21 9.04 -0.35
C ASP A 44 -14.32 8.65 0.86
N ALA A 45 -14.41 7.39 1.31
CA ALA A 45 -13.51 6.86 2.33
C ALA A 45 -12.04 6.92 1.88
N LEU A 46 -11.75 6.57 0.62
CA LEU A 46 -10.41 6.62 0.05
C LEU A 46 -9.86 8.05 -0.02
N GLU A 47 -10.70 9.04 -0.35
CA GLU A 47 -10.33 10.45 -0.35
C GLU A 47 -9.88 10.89 1.04
N HIS A 48 -10.68 10.61 2.07
CA HIS A 48 -10.33 10.99 3.44
C HIS A 48 -9.06 10.30 3.97
N ILE A 49 -8.86 9.02 3.65
CA ILE A 49 -7.62 8.30 3.97
C ILE A 49 -6.42 8.97 3.28
N THR A 50 -6.57 9.35 2.01
CA THR A 50 -5.51 10.02 1.24
C THR A 50 -5.16 11.38 1.83
N CYS A 51 -6.16 12.17 2.24
CA CYS A 51 -5.95 13.44 2.92
C CYS A 51 -5.20 13.25 4.24
N MET A 52 -5.60 12.28 5.06
CA MET A 52 -4.93 11.97 6.33
C MET A 52 -3.49 11.50 6.14
N ALA A 53 -3.23 10.62 5.16
CA ALA A 53 -1.88 10.17 4.82
C ALA A 53 -1.00 11.36 4.40
N SER A 54 -1.52 12.22 3.52
CA SER A 54 -0.83 13.44 3.06
C SER A 54 -0.52 14.41 4.20
N LEU A 55 -1.45 14.60 5.16
CA LEU A 55 -1.22 15.44 6.34
C LEU A 55 -0.12 14.89 7.26
N ASN A 56 0.10 13.57 7.25
CA ASN A 56 1.16 12.91 8.02
C ASN A 56 2.45 12.68 7.22
N ASN A 57 2.55 13.23 6.00
CA ASN A 57 3.65 12.98 5.07
C ASN A 57 3.88 11.48 4.76
N VAL A 58 2.80 10.70 4.74
CA VAL A 58 2.81 9.29 4.35
C VAL A 58 2.19 9.16 2.96
N THR A 59 2.83 8.41 2.07
CA THR A 59 2.24 8.12 0.75
C THR A 59 1.18 7.04 0.85
N LEU A 60 0.14 7.13 0.02
CA LEU A 60 -0.90 6.09 -0.02
C LEU A 60 -0.32 4.73 -0.41
N ASP A 61 0.71 4.70 -1.27
CA ASP A 61 1.45 3.49 -1.63
C ASP A 61 2.12 2.83 -0.42
N THR A 62 2.65 3.62 0.52
CA THR A 62 3.22 3.10 1.78
C THR A 62 2.13 2.47 2.65
N VAL A 63 0.96 3.11 2.77
CA VAL A 63 -0.18 2.58 3.53
C VAL A 63 -0.71 1.30 2.89
N ALA A 64 -0.88 1.30 1.56
CA ALA A 64 -1.33 0.15 0.80
C ALA A 64 -0.32 -0.99 0.91
N GLY A 65 0.98 -0.73 0.76
CA GLY A 65 2.04 -1.74 0.89
C GLY A 65 2.08 -2.41 2.28
N LEU A 66 1.89 -1.63 3.35
CA LEU A 66 1.78 -2.18 4.71
C LEU A 66 0.55 -3.10 4.87
N ASN A 67 -0.58 -2.74 4.25
CA ASN A 67 -1.82 -3.51 4.34
C ASN A 67 -1.90 -4.69 3.37
N VAL A 68 -1.22 -4.63 2.21
CA VAL A 68 -1.07 -5.77 1.29
C VAL A 68 -0.32 -6.92 1.98
N ASN A 69 0.54 -6.62 2.94
CA ASN A 69 1.20 -7.62 3.78
C ASN A 69 0.27 -8.25 4.84
N THR A 70 -0.84 -7.57 5.22
CA THR A 70 -1.76 -8.04 6.27
C THR A 70 -3.04 -8.69 5.73
N TYR A 71 -3.54 -8.25 4.56
CA TYR A 71 -4.79 -8.78 3.97
C TYR A 71 -4.65 -10.15 3.29
N GLN A 72 -3.43 -10.62 3.07
CA GLN A 72 -3.19 -11.88 2.38
C GLN A 72 -1.98 -12.62 2.98
N PRO A 73 -2.09 -13.16 4.22
CA PRO A 73 -1.02 -13.93 4.84
C PRO A 73 -0.60 -15.16 4.02
N ASP A 74 -1.49 -15.69 3.18
CA ASP A 74 -1.23 -16.85 2.31
C ASP A 74 -0.74 -16.50 0.90
N LEU A 75 -0.86 -15.23 0.45
CA LEU A 75 -0.36 -14.85 -0.88
C LEU A 75 1.16 -14.60 -0.87
N HIS A 76 1.68 -14.23 0.29
CA HIS A 76 3.11 -14.15 0.53
C HIS A 76 3.57 -15.47 1.15
N LYS A 77 4.03 -16.40 0.30
CA LYS A 77 5.24 -17.13 0.70
C LYS A 77 6.23 -16.03 1.06
N VAL A 78 6.45 -15.75 2.34
CA VAL A 78 7.26 -14.60 2.76
C VAL A 78 8.63 -14.75 2.08
N ILE A 79 8.85 -13.91 1.08
CA ILE A 79 10.08 -13.80 0.31
C ILE A 79 10.61 -12.42 0.68
N ASN A 80 11.82 -12.38 1.22
CA ASN A 80 12.51 -11.17 1.60
C ASN A 80 13.64 -10.88 0.62
N LYS A 81 14.08 -9.62 0.59
CA LYS A 81 15.33 -9.25 -0.08
C LYS A 81 16.48 -10.09 0.48
N GLY A 82 17.24 -10.72 -0.40
CA GLY A 82 18.34 -11.63 -0.08
C GLY A 82 17.94 -13.11 -0.05
N ASP A 83 16.65 -13.45 -0.11
CA ASP A 83 16.22 -14.84 -0.16
C ASP A 83 16.63 -15.51 -1.48
N ALA A 84 17.01 -16.78 -1.38
CA ALA A 84 17.22 -17.62 -2.55
C ALA A 84 15.89 -18.23 -2.98
N VAL A 85 15.55 -18.06 -4.26
CA VAL A 85 14.28 -18.47 -4.83
C VAL A 85 14.48 -19.22 -6.15
N THR A 86 13.53 -20.09 -6.50
CA THR A 86 13.57 -20.88 -7.73
C THR A 86 12.51 -20.38 -8.71
N PHE A 87 12.92 -19.99 -9.91
CA PHE A 87 12.02 -19.58 -10.99
C PHE A 87 12.44 -20.26 -12.29
N ASN A 88 11.51 -20.93 -12.99
CA ASN A 88 11.80 -21.70 -14.20
C ASN A 88 12.99 -22.69 -14.07
N LYS A 89 13.11 -23.34 -12.90
CA LYS A 89 14.19 -24.30 -12.54
C LYS A 89 15.58 -23.67 -12.31
N ASP A 90 15.72 -22.36 -12.47
CA ASP A 90 16.93 -21.61 -12.14
C ASP A 90 16.82 -21.01 -10.74
N LYS A 91 17.96 -20.88 -10.05
CA LYS A 91 18.04 -20.20 -8.75
C LYS A 91 18.40 -18.74 -8.92
N TYR A 92 17.75 -17.89 -8.14
CA TYR A 92 17.98 -16.44 -8.10
C TYR A 92 18.03 -15.95 -6.66
N ILE A 93 18.58 -14.76 -6.48
CA ILE A 93 18.52 -14.00 -5.24
C ILE A 93 17.54 -12.85 -5.43
N VAL A 94 16.69 -12.62 -4.44
CA VAL A 94 15.74 -11.51 -4.45
C VAL A 94 16.49 -10.21 -4.18
N HIS A 95 16.45 -9.30 -5.15
CA HIS A 95 17.09 -7.99 -5.06
C HIS A 95 16.15 -6.92 -4.52
N ASP A 96 14.87 -6.97 -4.90
CA ASP A 96 13.84 -6.03 -4.44
C ASP A 96 12.43 -6.61 -4.55
N ILE A 97 11.49 -6.04 -3.80
CA ILE A 97 10.08 -6.47 -3.75
C ILE A 97 9.19 -5.22 -3.84
N ILE A 98 8.32 -5.18 -4.85
CA ILE A 98 7.43 -4.04 -5.13
C ILE A 98 6.02 -4.60 -5.35
N GLY A 99 5.16 -4.50 -4.32
CA GLY A 99 3.80 -5.03 -4.37
C GLY A 99 3.78 -6.56 -4.54
N ASN A 100 3.15 -7.06 -5.62
CA ASN A 100 3.14 -8.48 -5.99
C ASN A 100 4.28 -8.89 -6.92
N GLN A 101 5.18 -7.96 -7.26
CA GLN A 101 6.31 -8.23 -8.15
C GLN A 101 7.61 -8.34 -7.34
N VAL A 102 8.48 -9.23 -7.79
CA VAL A 102 9.79 -9.48 -7.20
C VAL A 102 10.86 -9.32 -8.26
N LEU A 103 11.86 -8.49 -8.00
CA LEU A 103 13.07 -8.40 -8.80
C LEU A 103 14.03 -9.49 -8.32
N ILE A 104 14.26 -10.49 -9.17
CA ILE A 104 15.15 -11.61 -8.91
C ILE A 104 16.37 -11.50 -9.83
N ALA A 105 17.54 -11.77 -9.27
CA ALA A 105 18.82 -11.62 -9.96
C ALA A 105 19.67 -12.88 -9.80
N ASN A 106 20.41 -13.24 -10.84
CA ASN A 106 21.50 -14.21 -10.74
C ASN A 106 22.72 -13.68 -11.49
N GLN A 107 23.75 -14.52 -11.67
CA GLN A 107 24.99 -14.07 -12.33
C GLN A 107 24.82 -13.65 -13.79
N THR A 108 23.72 -14.04 -14.44
CA THR A 108 23.55 -13.88 -15.89
C THR A 108 22.40 -12.97 -16.30
N LYS A 109 21.41 -12.73 -15.42
CA LYS A 109 20.23 -11.91 -15.73
C LYS A 109 19.48 -11.46 -14.49
N ASP A 110 18.84 -10.30 -14.63
CA ASP A 110 17.88 -9.74 -13.69
C ASP A 110 16.49 -9.79 -14.33
N ILE A 111 15.49 -10.23 -13.57
CA ILE A 111 14.13 -10.47 -14.07
C ILE A 111 13.12 -9.99 -13.03
N VAL A 112 12.06 -9.34 -13.49
CA VAL A 112 10.88 -9.03 -12.66
C VAL A 112 9.82 -10.10 -12.90
N VAL A 113 9.34 -10.73 -11.83
CA VAL A 113 8.34 -11.81 -11.89
C VAL A 113 7.24 -11.59 -10.84
N ASP A 114 6.07 -12.20 -11.03
CA ASP A 114 5.03 -12.21 -10.00
C ASP A 114 5.44 -13.16 -8.86
N ILE A 115 5.23 -12.76 -7.61
CA ILE A 115 5.58 -13.53 -6.42
C ILE A 115 4.91 -14.92 -6.40
N LYS A 116 3.77 -15.08 -7.07
CA LYS A 116 3.02 -16.34 -7.17
C LYS A 116 3.73 -17.39 -8.02
N ASP A 117 4.54 -16.96 -8.97
CA ASP A 117 5.26 -17.85 -9.89
C ASP A 117 6.59 -18.37 -9.30
N ILE A 118 6.92 -17.95 -8.08
CA ILE A 118 8.15 -18.32 -7.40
C ILE A 118 7.99 -19.62 -6.59
N GLY A 119 8.85 -20.59 -6.88
CA GLY A 119 9.09 -21.77 -6.05
C GLY A 119 10.15 -21.48 -4.97
N ARG A 120 10.02 -22.12 -3.80
CA ARG A 120 11.12 -22.20 -2.83
C ARG A 120 12.01 -23.36 -3.22
#